data_AF-A0A147BQN3-F1
#
_entry.id   AF-A0A147BQN3-F1
#
_cell.length_a   1.000
_cell.length_b   1.000
_cell.length_c   1.000
_cell.angle_alpha   90.00
_cell.angle_beta   90.00
_cell.angle_gamma   90.00
#
_symmetry.space_group_name_H-M   'P 1'
#
loop_
_entity.id
_entity.type
_entity.pdbx_description
1 polymer ?
#
loop_
_entity_poly.entity_id
_entity_poly.type
_entity_poly.pdbx_seq_one_letter_code
_entity_poly.pdbx_strand_id
1 'polypeptide(L)'
;TEEVTDEAIASDVHGNSQDRNDIKPDEKDTCDVPSNREVVDAIYVSRRFASTHQDEDAMQAICLCEHRVMPIIMPRVFQKKVT
;
A
#
# COMPACT_ATOMS: atom_id res chain seq x y z
N THR A 1 40.23 14.94 28.28
CA THR A 1 39.33 15.29 27.18
C THR A 1 39.26 14.07 26.30
N GLU A 2 38.15 13.32 26.40
CA GLU A 2 37.94 12.16 25.52
C GLU A 2 37.56 12.69 24.13
N GLU A 3 38.44 12.43 23.17
CA GLU A 3 38.24 12.75 21.76
C GLU A 3 37.29 11.72 21.17
N VAL A 4 36.04 12.11 20.93
CA VAL A 4 35.07 11.28 20.22
C VAL A 4 35.31 11.46 18.73
N THR A 5 35.89 10.45 18.10
CA THR A 5 36.15 10.42 16.66
C THR A 5 34.87 10.02 15.90
N ASP A 6 34.59 10.66 14.77
CA ASP A 6 33.37 10.45 13.96
C ASP A 6 33.14 8.98 13.53
N GLU A 7 34.20 8.17 13.53
CA GLU A 7 34.15 6.73 13.26
C GLU A 7 33.40 5.93 14.35
N ALA A 8 33.45 6.38 15.62
CA ALA A 8 32.68 5.76 16.70
C ALA A 8 31.16 6.02 16.55
N ILE A 9 30.79 7.18 15.98
CA ILE A 9 29.39 7.53 15.70
C ILE A 9 28.85 6.68 14.55
N ALA A 10 29.66 6.45 13.52
CA ALA A 10 29.27 5.59 12.39
C ALA A 10 29.04 4.13 12.82
N SER A 11 29.76 3.63 13.84
CA SER A 11 29.58 2.26 14.35
C SER A 11 28.35 2.09 15.25
N ASP A 12 27.89 3.14 15.93
CA ASP A 12 26.67 3.10 16.75
C ASP A 12 25.39 3.09 15.88
N VAL A 13 25.43 3.73 14.70
CA VAL A 13 24.35 3.64 13.70
C VAL A 13 24.23 2.25 13.08
N HIS A 14 25.32 1.44 13.12
CA HIS A 14 25.29 0.03 12.72
C HIS A 14 24.94 -0.92 13.89
N GLY A 15 24.65 -0.40 15.08
CA GLY A 15 24.22 -1.18 16.24
C GLY A 15 22.70 -1.32 16.32
N ASN A 16 22.13 -2.27 15.56
CA ASN A 16 20.94 -3.08 15.90
C ASN A 16 20.22 -3.65 14.67
N SER A 17 20.95 -4.28 13.74
CA SER A 17 20.33 -5.32 12.90
C SER A 17 20.29 -6.61 13.72
N GLN A 18 19.47 -6.63 14.78
CA GLN A 18 19.07 -7.89 15.37
C GLN A 18 18.24 -8.59 14.30
N ASP A 19 18.88 -9.56 13.64
CA ASP A 19 18.29 -10.53 12.75
C ASP A 19 17.13 -11.22 13.48
N ARG A 20 15.96 -10.58 13.44
CA ARG A 20 14.70 -11.15 13.90
C ARG A 20 14.11 -11.96 12.76
N ASN A 21 14.87 -12.92 12.25
CA ASN A 21 14.35 -14.06 11.52
C ASN A 21 13.65 -15.02 12.50
N ASP A 22 12.64 -14.50 13.21
CA ASP A 22 11.53 -15.28 13.73
C ASP A 22 10.35 -15.01 12.81
N ILE A 23 10.51 -15.33 11.52
CA ILE A 23 9.36 -15.52 10.64
C ILE A 23 8.75 -16.85 11.07
N LYS A 24 7.98 -16.82 12.16
CA LYS A 24 6.95 -17.84 12.35
C LYS A 24 6.09 -17.82 11.08
N PRO A 25 5.72 -18.97 10.51
CA PRO A 25 4.71 -18.98 9.46
C PRO A 25 3.45 -18.41 10.11
N ASP A 26 3.11 -17.18 9.70
CA ASP A 26 1.99 -16.49 10.32
C ASP A 26 0.73 -17.30 10.07
N GLU A 27 -0.01 -17.45 11.16
CA GLU A 27 -1.25 -18.17 11.27
C GLU A 27 -2.13 -17.85 10.07
N LYS A 28 -2.42 -18.85 9.22
CA LYS A 28 -3.37 -18.82 8.09
C LYS A 28 -3.91 -17.41 7.88
N ASP A 29 -3.18 -16.57 7.12
CA ASP A 29 -3.63 -15.23 6.79
C ASP A 29 -4.95 -15.38 6.04
N THR A 30 -6.04 -15.36 6.80
CA THR A 30 -7.39 -15.31 6.28
C THR A 30 -7.48 -13.91 5.74
N CYS A 31 -7.09 -13.79 4.47
CA CYS A 31 -7.12 -12.53 3.75
C CYS A 31 -8.57 -12.01 3.83
N ASP A 32 -8.81 -11.09 4.76
CA ASP A 32 -10.12 -10.53 4.98
C ASP A 32 -10.55 -9.81 3.72
N VAL A 33 -11.78 -10.05 3.27
CA VAL A 33 -12.30 -9.42 2.06
C VAL A 33 -12.45 -7.93 2.34
N PRO A 34 -11.76 -7.04 1.60
CA PRO A 34 -11.80 -5.61 1.86
C PRO A 34 -13.21 -5.07 1.58
N SER A 35 -13.65 -4.11 2.38
CA SER A 35 -14.88 -3.38 2.13
C SER A 35 -14.78 -2.53 0.87
N ASN A 36 -15.92 -2.22 0.25
CA ASN A 36 -15.96 -1.34 -0.92
C ASN A 36 -15.27 0.00 -0.68
N ARG A 37 -15.34 0.53 0.55
CA ARG A 37 -14.68 1.79 0.92
C ARG A 37 -13.16 1.65 0.93
N GLU A 38 -12.65 0.59 1.55
CA GLU A 38 -11.20 0.32 1.60
C GLU A 38 -10.63 0.13 0.19
N VAL A 39 -11.38 -0.50 -0.71
CA VAL A 39 -10.99 -0.63 -2.12
C VAL A 39 -10.87 0.73 -2.82
N VAL A 40 -11.84 1.63 -2.63
CA VAL A 40 -11.77 2.99 -3.20
C VAL A 40 -10.60 3.78 -2.61
N ASP A 41 -10.43 3.71 -1.29
CA ASP A 41 -9.35 4.42 -0.58
C ASP A 41 -7.97 3.92 -1.05
N ALA A 42 -7.80 2.61 -1.25
CA ALA A 42 -6.57 2.02 -1.76
C ALA A 42 -6.25 2.47 -3.19
N ILE A 43 -7.25 2.52 -4.08
CA ILE A 43 -7.08 3.05 -5.45
C ILE A 43 -6.65 4.52 -5.40
N TYR A 44 -7.29 5.33 -4.54
CA TYR A 44 -6.97 6.75 -4.40
C TYR A 44 -5.52 6.97 -3.93
N VAL A 45 -5.09 6.26 -2.89
CA VAL A 45 -3.71 6.36 -2.37
C VAL A 45 -2.71 5.91 -3.42
N SER A 46 -2.98 4.79 -4.10
CA SER A 46 -2.10 4.25 -5.15
C SER A 46 -1.93 5.24 -6.30
N ARG A 47 -3.04 5.85 -6.75
CA ARG A 47 -3.01 6.89 -7.80
C ARG A 47 -2.15 8.07 -7.36
N ARG A 48 -2.33 8.56 -6.13
CA ARG A 48 -1.55 9.69 -5.59
C ARG A 48 -0.06 9.36 -5.51
N PHE A 49 0.28 8.14 -5.09
CA PHE A 49 1.65 7.67 -5.03
C PHE A 49 2.29 7.62 -6.42
N ALA A 50 1.63 6.98 -7.38
CA ALA A 50 2.11 6.89 -8.77
C ALA A 50 2.26 8.28 -9.41
N SER A 51 1.29 9.19 -9.19
CA SER A 51 1.39 10.58 -9.66
C SER A 51 2.57 11.33 -9.05
N THR A 52 2.88 11.10 -7.77
CA THR A 52 4.02 11.75 -7.10
C THR A 52 5.35 11.30 -7.72
N HIS A 53 5.42 10.04 -8.19
CA HIS A 53 6.60 9.47 -8.83
C HIS A 53 6.60 9.63 -10.35
N GLN A 54 5.57 10.27 -10.93
CA GLN A 54 5.38 10.36 -12.39
C GLN A 54 5.45 9.01 -13.10
N ASP A 55 4.97 7.96 -12.43
CA ASP A 55 5.02 6.59 -12.94
C ASP A 55 3.81 6.33 -13.86
N GLU A 56 4.01 6.54 -15.15
CA GLU A 56 2.97 6.40 -16.18
C GLU A 56 2.45 4.95 -16.27
N ASP A 57 3.34 3.96 -16.17
CA ASP A 57 2.98 2.55 -16.25
C ASP A 57 2.10 2.14 -15.06
N ALA A 58 2.47 2.56 -13.84
CA ALA A 58 1.65 2.35 -12.66
C ALA A 58 0.31 3.08 -12.76
N MET A 59 0.27 4.31 -13.26
CA MET A 59 -0.98 5.04 -13.48
C MET A 59 -1.89 4.34 -14.48
N GLN A 60 -1.33 3.76 -15.55
CA GLN A 60 -2.10 2.98 -16.52
C GLN A 60 -2.65 1.69 -15.90
N ALA A 61 -1.82 0.97 -15.14
CA ALA A 61 -2.27 -0.23 -14.41
C ALA A 61 -3.39 0.09 -13.41
N ILE A 62 -3.26 1.17 -12.64
CA ILE A 62 -4.28 1.62 -11.69
C ILE A 62 -5.59 1.98 -12.41
N CYS A 63 -5.52 2.66 -13.57
CA CYS A 63 -6.69 3.00 -14.37
C CYS A 63 -7.44 1.74 -14.84
N LEU A 64 -6.70 0.72 -15.30
CA LEU A 64 -7.28 -0.56 -15.71
C LEU A 64 -7.93 -1.30 -14.53
N CYS A 65 -7.29 -1.27 -13.36
CA CYS A 65 -7.86 -1.83 -12.12
C CYS A 65 -9.16 -1.11 -11.74
N GLU A 66 -9.16 0.22 -11.72
CA GLU A 66 -10.33 1.04 -11.40
C GLU A 66 -11.50 0.72 -12.34
N HIS A 67 -11.26 0.65 -13.65
CA HIS A 67 -12.30 0.34 -14.64
C HIS A 67 -12.93 -1.04 -14.43
N ARG A 68 -12.17 -2.02 -13.92
CA ARG A 68 -12.67 -3.37 -13.62
C ARG A 68 -13.44 -3.42 -12.29
N VAL A 69 -12.97 -2.68 -11.29
CA VAL A 69 -13.48 -2.79 -9.92
C VAL A 69 -14.67 -1.87 -9.66
N MET A 70 -14.67 -0.65 -10.20
CA MET A 70 -15.73 0.35 -9.95
C MET A 70 -17.15 -0.15 -10.25
N PRO A 71 -17.41 -0.88 -11.36
CA PRO A 71 -18.75 -1.42 -11.62
C PRO A 71 -19.24 -2.44 -10.58
N ILE A 72 -18.32 -3.12 -9.89
CA ILE A 72 -18.61 -4.14 -8.88
C ILE A 72 -18.94 -3.48 -7.55
N ILE A 73 -18.16 -2.47 -7.15
CA ILE A 73 -18.29 -1.80 -5.84
C ILE A 73 -19.31 -0.66 -5.83
N MET A 74 -19.56 -0.04 -6.98
CA MET A 74 -20.58 0.99 -7.19
C MET A 74 -21.52 0.56 -8.32
N PRO A 75 -22.43 -0.40 -8.06
CA PRO A 75 -23.43 -0.77 -9.04
C PRO A 75 -24.26 0.48 -9.34
N ARG A 76 -24.33 0.85 -10.63
CA ARG A 76 -25.14 1.97 -11.09
C ARG A 76 -26.53 1.82 -10.49
N VAL A 77 -27.00 2.85 -9.78
CA VAL A 77 -28.37 2.91 -9.26
C VAL A 77 -29.29 2.71 -10.46
N PHE A 78 -29.80 1.50 -10.65
CA PHE A 78 -30.78 1.24 -11.69
C PHE A 78 -31.99 2.08 -11.29
N GLN A 79 -32.20 3.20 -12.00
CA GLN A 79 -33.42 3.99 -11.91
C GLN A 79 -34.54 3.03 -12.33
N LYS A 80 -35.17 2.38 -11.35
CA LYS A 80 -36.30 1.50 -11.57
C LYS A 80 -37.41 2.40 -12.11
N LYS A 81 -37.64 2.34 -13.42
CA LYS A 81 -38.75 3.02 -14.07
C LYS A 81 -40.03 2.53 -13.38
N VAL A 82 -40.65 3.39 -12.59
CA VAL A 82 -41.97 3.13 -12.01
C VAL A 82 -42.94 3.22 -13.19
N THR A 83 -43.51 2.07 -13.53
CA THR A 83 -44.54 1.94 -14.58
C THR A 83 -45.82 2.65 -14.17
#